data_AF-A0A4C1SX70-F1
#
_entry.id   AF-A0A4C1SX70-F1
#
_cell.length_a   1.000
_cell.length_b   1.000
_cell.length_c   1.000
_cell.angle_alpha   90.00
_cell.angle_beta   90.00
_cell.angle_gamma   90.00
#
_symmetry.space_group_name_H-M   'P 1'
#
loop_
_entity.id
_entity.type
_entity.pdbx_description
1 polymer ?
#
loop_
_entity_poly.entity_id
_entity_poly.type
_entity_poly.pdbx_seq_one_letter_code
_entity_poly.pdbx_strand_id
1 'polypeptide(L)'
;MCSLTSFYQRWVAPTLRELNRRAKLLATKPTPRSGYIEWNYRAELFAFGKRLQEEFDLAALNTAFTLKSYITKEEAKQRELGIEGDIQMTHNENLKKGATLLPKNMLISL
;
A
#
# COMPACT_ATOMS: atom_id res chain seq x y z
N MET A 1 -11.84 7.00 48.69
CA MET A 1 -13.22 6.54 48.38
C MET A 1 -13.22 5.88 47.01
N CYS A 2 -13.71 4.63 46.96
CA CYS A 2 -14.00 3.75 45.81
C CYS A 2 -13.11 3.86 44.55
N SER A 3 -12.14 2.94 44.45
CA SER A 3 -11.59 2.48 43.18
C SER A 3 -12.68 1.75 42.39
N LEU A 4 -13.12 2.31 41.26
CA LEU A 4 -13.92 1.60 40.26
C LEU A 4 -13.05 0.51 39.63
N THR A 5 -12.97 -0.66 40.25
CA THR A 5 -12.29 -1.82 39.70
C THR A 5 -13.17 -2.41 38.62
N SER A 6 -12.74 -2.26 37.37
CA SER A 6 -13.33 -2.89 36.19
C SER A 6 -13.62 -4.38 36.45
N PHE A 7 -14.82 -4.87 36.13
CA PHE A 7 -15.35 -6.23 36.39
C PHE A 7 -14.62 -7.37 35.63
N TYR A 8 -13.38 -7.15 35.17
CA TYR A 8 -12.64 -8.11 34.37
C TYR A 8 -11.52 -8.76 35.17
N GLN A 9 -11.40 -10.08 35.03
CA GLN A 9 -10.35 -10.82 35.70
C GLN A 9 -8.97 -10.42 35.18
N ARG A 10 -8.03 -10.20 36.11
CA ARG A 10 -6.68 -9.68 35.83
C ARG A 10 -5.87 -10.50 34.82
N TRP A 11 -6.18 -11.79 34.67
CA TRP A 11 -5.52 -12.71 33.73
C TRP A 11 -6.02 -12.61 32.29
N VAL A 12 -7.17 -11.96 32.03
CA VAL A 12 -7.77 -11.91 30.69
C VAL A 12 -6.88 -11.14 29.71
N ALA A 13 -6.41 -9.95 30.12
CA ALA A 13 -5.56 -9.11 29.28
C ALA A 13 -4.23 -9.77 28.86
N PRO A 14 -3.41 -10.35 29.75
CA PRO A 14 -2.16 -11.01 29.34
C PRO A 14 -2.41 -12.23 28.44
N THR A 15 -3.44 -13.04 28.72
CA THR A 15 -3.79 -14.19 27.86
C THR A 15 -4.21 -13.74 26.46
N LEU A 16 -5.05 -12.72 26.33
CA LEU A 16 -5.47 -12.20 25.02
C LEU A 16 -4.30 -11.60 24.22
N ARG A 17 -3.35 -10.92 24.88
CA ARG A 17 -2.14 -10.40 24.22
C ARG A 17 -1.29 -11.53 23.63
N GLU A 18 -1.10 -12.60 24.39
CA GLU A 18 -0.30 -13.75 23.93
C GLU A 18 -0.99 -14.51 22.80
N LEU A 19 -2.31 -14.71 22.88
CA LEU A 19 -3.09 -15.29 21.78
C LEU A 19 -2.99 -14.44 20.50
N ASN A 20 -3.09 -13.11 20.63
CA ASN A 20 -2.97 -12.20 19.50
C ASN A 20 -1.54 -12.21 18.92
N ARG A 21 -0.51 -12.27 19.76
CA ARG A 21 0.90 -12.42 19.31
C ARG A 21 1.08 -13.70 18.48
N ARG A 22 0.56 -14.83 18.97
CA ARG A 22 0.62 -16.12 18.25
C ARG A 22 -0.15 -16.06 16.94
N ALA A 23 -1.36 -15.50 16.95
CA ALA A 23 -2.17 -15.32 15.76
C ALA A 23 -1.45 -14.46 14.70
N LYS A 24 -0.76 -13.39 15.11
CA LYS A 24 0.04 -12.55 14.22
C LYS A 24 1.22 -13.29 13.59
N LEU A 25 1.90 -14.16 14.34
CA LEU A 25 3.00 -14.98 13.82
C LEU A 25 2.53 -16.02 12.80
N LEU A 26 1.29 -16.51 12.95
CA LEU A 26 0.67 -17.47 12.04
C LEU A 26 0.06 -16.82 10.80
N ALA A 27 -0.11 -15.50 10.77
CA ALA A 27 -0.68 -14.79 9.62
C ALA A 27 0.28 -14.87 8.43
N THR A 28 -0.16 -15.52 7.34
CA THR A 28 0.71 -15.89 6.21
C THR A 28 0.81 -14.83 5.12
N LYS A 29 -0.16 -13.92 5.02
CA LYS A 29 -0.21 -12.93 3.95
C LYS A 29 0.12 -11.53 4.45
N PRO A 30 1.19 -10.89 3.95
CA PRO A 30 1.47 -9.50 4.29
C PRO A 30 0.34 -8.62 3.75
N THR A 31 -0.16 -7.72 4.59
CA THR A 31 -1.09 -6.69 4.16
C THR A 31 -0.35 -5.63 3.34
N PRO A 32 -1.00 -5.03 2.33
CA PRO A 32 -0.38 -3.96 1.56
C PRO A 32 -0.07 -2.77 2.47
N ARG A 33 1.10 -2.13 2.27
CA ARG A 33 1.54 -1.00 3.10
C ARG A 33 0.58 0.20 3.06
N SER A 34 -0.20 0.33 1.98
CA SER A 34 -1.21 1.37 1.83
C SER A 34 -2.43 1.20 2.75
N GLY A 35 -2.63 0.04 3.36
CA GLY A 35 -3.76 -0.20 4.27
C GLY A 35 -3.54 0.29 5.71
N TYR A 36 -2.37 0.85 6.01
CA TYR A 36 -2.03 1.33 7.35
C TYR A 36 -2.44 2.80 7.54
N ILE A 37 -2.84 3.17 8.75
CA ILE A 37 -3.42 4.50 9.05
C ILE A 37 -2.39 5.62 8.89
N GLU A 38 -1.12 5.33 9.21
CA GLU A 38 -0.02 6.27 9.10
C GLU A 38 0.47 6.50 7.66
N TRP A 39 -0.07 5.77 6.67
CA TRP A 39 0.39 5.84 5.29
C TRP A 39 -0.32 6.96 4.51
N ASN A 40 0.45 7.92 3.98
CA ASN A 40 -0.07 8.99 3.13
C ASN A 40 0.57 8.94 1.73
N TYR A 41 -0.22 8.59 0.72
CA TYR A 41 0.27 8.42 -0.66
C TYR A 41 0.98 9.67 -1.21
N ARG A 42 0.47 10.88 -0.97
CA ARG A 42 1.07 12.12 -1.51
C ARG A 42 2.41 12.43 -0.84
N ALA A 43 2.51 12.23 0.47
CA ALA A 43 3.75 12.44 1.21
C ALA A 43 4.83 11.44 0.80
N GLU A 44 4.44 10.18 0.57
CA GLU A 44 5.35 9.11 0.15
C GLU A 44 5.91 9.35 -1.27
N LEU A 45 5.07 9.81 -2.21
CA LEU A 45 5.52 10.20 -3.56
C LEU A 45 6.55 11.35 -3.50
N PHE A 46 6.32 12.34 -2.65
CA PHE A 46 7.26 13.44 -2.47
C PHE A 46 8.58 12.98 -1.83
N ALA A 47 8.50 12.18 -0.76
CA ALA A 47 9.67 11.66 -0.06
C ALA A 47 10.52 10.75 -0.96
N PHE A 48 9.90 10.02 -1.89
CA PHE A 48 10.60 9.21 -2.90
C PHE A 48 11.53 10.07 -3.76
N GLY A 49 11.06 11.21 -4.27
CA GLY A 49 11.87 12.14 -5.06
C GLY A 49 13.07 12.68 -4.29
N LYS A 50 12.82 13.18 -3.08
CA LYS A 50 13.89 13.74 -2.24
C LYS A 50 14.94 12.71 -1.84
N ARG A 51 14.59 11.43 -1.72
CA ARG A 51 15.54 10.35 -1.43
C ARG A 51 16.52 10.12 -2.57
N LEU A 52 16.06 10.22 -3.81
CA LEU A 52 16.89 10.09 -5.00
C LEU A 52 17.61 11.39 -5.38
N GLN A 53 17.31 12.49 -4.69
CA GLN A 53 17.80 13.84 -5.00
C GLN A 53 17.37 14.30 -6.40
N GLU A 54 16.22 13.80 -6.87
CA GLU A 54 15.63 14.13 -8.16
C GLU A 54 14.31 14.90 -7.97
N GLU A 55 14.04 15.84 -8.87
CA GLU A 55 12.76 16.54 -8.94
C GLU A 55 11.88 15.85 -10.00
N PHE A 56 10.85 15.14 -9.54
CA PHE A 56 9.89 14.47 -10.42
C PHE A 56 8.62 15.30 -10.62
N ASP A 57 8.02 15.18 -11.80
CA ASP A 57 6.61 15.54 -11.97
C ASP A 57 5.72 14.51 -11.27
N LEU A 58 4.97 14.97 -10.26
CA LEU A 58 4.08 14.15 -9.46
C LEU A 58 2.97 13.49 -10.29
N ALA A 59 2.49 14.16 -11.36
CA ALA A 59 1.43 13.62 -12.21
C ALA A 59 1.94 12.44 -13.07
N ALA A 60 3.11 12.62 -13.69
CA ALA A 60 3.79 11.55 -14.41
C ALA A 60 4.16 10.38 -13.49
N LEU A 61 4.68 10.65 -12.29
CA LEU A 61 5.07 9.62 -11.32
C LEU A 61 3.87 8.82 -10.80
N ASN A 62 2.73 9.47 -10.54
CA ASN A 62 1.48 8.79 -10.17
C ASN A 62 1.01 7.85 -11.30
N THR A 63 1.04 8.33 -12.55
CA THR A 63 0.74 7.50 -13.71
C THR A 63 1.68 6.30 -13.82
N ALA A 64 2.98 6.50 -13.56
CA ALA A 64 3.99 5.44 -13.62
C ALA A 64 3.75 4.32 -12.59
N PHE A 65 3.26 4.64 -11.40
CA PHE A 65 2.90 3.66 -10.37
C PHE A 65 1.54 2.99 -10.60
N THR A 66 0.69 3.54 -11.48
CA THR A 66 -0.62 2.99 -11.77
C THR A 66 -0.54 1.86 -12.82
N LEU A 67 -0.91 0.66 -12.40
CA LEU A 67 -0.96 -0.52 -13.27
C LEU A 67 -2.34 -0.71 -13.89
N LYS A 68 -2.39 -1.25 -15.12
CA LYS A 68 -3.65 -1.61 -15.78
C LYS A 68 -4.49 -2.59 -14.95
N SER A 69 -3.85 -3.58 -14.32
CA SER A 69 -4.52 -4.57 -13.47
C SER A 69 -5.15 -3.96 -12.21
N TYR A 70 -4.64 -2.83 -11.74
CA TYR A 70 -5.23 -2.10 -10.62
C TYR A 70 -6.52 -1.40 -11.06
N ILE A 71 -6.51 -0.73 -12.22
CA ILE A 71 -7.69 -0.06 -12.80
C ILE A 71 -8.83 -1.06 -12.97
N THR A 72 -8.59 -2.21 -13.62
CA THR A 72 -9.64 -3.23 -13.83
C THR A 72 -10.23 -3.76 -12.52
N LYS A 73 -9.45 -3.84 -11.44
CA LYS A 73 -9.95 -4.25 -10.12
C LYS A 73 -10.82 -3.17 -9.48
N GLU A 74 -10.44 -1.91 -9.62
CA GLU A 74 -11.25 -0.80 -9.12
C GLU A 74 -12.54 -0.63 -9.92
N GLU A 75 -12.53 -0.82 -11.24
CA GLU A 75 -13.73 -0.86 -12.08
C GLU A 75 -14.70 -1.96 -11.63
N ALA A 76 -14.18 -3.18 -11.40
CA ALA A 76 -14.99 -4.29 -10.89
C ALA A 76 -15.61 -3.96 -9.53
N LYS A 77 -14.82 -3.38 -8.61
CA LYS A 77 -15.28 -2.98 -7.28
C LYS A 77 -16.35 -1.88 -7.33
N GLN A 78 -16.21 -0.90 -8.23
CA GLN A 78 -17.24 0.15 -8.41
C GLN A 78 -18.54 -0.43 -8.97
N ARG A 79 -18.43 -1.37 -9.92
CA ARG A 79 -19.58 -2.09 -10.47
C ARG A 79 -20.31 -2.92 -9.40
N GLU A 80 -19.57 -3.59 -8.52
CA GLU A 80 -20.15 -4.32 -7.38
C GLU A 80 -20.89 -3.39 -6.42
N LEU A 81 -20.41 -2.15 -6.24
CA LEU A 81 -21.02 -1.14 -5.38
C LEU A 81 -22.14 -0.33 -6.08
N GLY A 82 -22.42 -0.60 -7.36
CA GLY A 82 -23.44 0.11 -8.14
C GLY A 82 -23.11 1.57 -8.43
N ILE A 83 -21.83 1.94 -8.41
CA ILE A 83 -21.37 3.29 -8.73
C ILE A 83 -21.06 3.32 -10.24
N GLU A 84 -21.86 4.07 -10.99
CA GLU A 84 -21.62 4.32 -12.40
C GLU A 84 -20.74 5.57 -12.55
N GLY A 85 -19.42 5.36 -12.62
CA GLY A 85 -18.44 6.41 -12.82
C GLY A 85 -17.35 5.96 -13.79
N ASP A 86 -16.98 6.82 -14.74
CA ASP A 86 -15.85 6.56 -15.63
C ASP A 86 -14.54 6.87 -14.89
N ILE A 87 -13.68 5.86 -14.77
CA ILE A 87 -12.41 6.00 -14.05
C ILE A 87 -11.41 6.69 -14.98
N GLN A 88 -11.25 8.00 -14.82
CA GLN A 88 -10.23 8.79 -15.54
C GLN A 88 -8.82 8.58 -14.96
N MET A 89 -8.33 7.34 -14.93
CA MET A 89 -6.97 7.01 -14.50
C MET A 89 -6.11 6.59 -15.69
N THR A 90 -4.95 7.23 -15.83
CA THR A 90 -3.92 6.86 -16.79
C THR A 90 -3.09 5.69 -16.24
N HIS A 91 -2.64 4.81 -17.13
CA HIS A 91 -1.85 3.62 -16.79
C HIS A 91 -0.44 3.70 -17.36
N ASN A 92 0.49 2.97 -16.74
CA ASN A 92 1.92 3.12 -17.00
C ASN A 92 2.46 2.51 -18.30
N GLU A 93 1.66 1.81 -19.10
CA GLU A 93 2.14 1.11 -20.32
C GLU A 93 2.89 2.05 -21.27
N ASN A 94 2.41 3.29 -21.44
CA ASN A 94 3.04 4.29 -22.29
C ASN A 94 4.38 4.81 -21.76
N LEU A 95 4.61 4.67 -20.44
CA LEU A 95 5.82 5.15 -19.74
C LEU A 95 6.90 4.07 -19.59
N LYS A 96 6.60 2.80 -19.93
CA LYS A 96 7.56 1.67 -19.82
C LYS A 96 8.75 1.72 -20.79
N LYS A 97 8.84 2.74 -21.64
CA LYS A 97 9.90 2.91 -22.66
C LYS A 97 11.32 2.93 -22.07
N GLY A 98 11.48 3.27 -20.80
CA GLY A 98 12.78 3.28 -20.11
C GLY A 98 13.49 1.92 -20.09
N ALA A 99 12.76 0.80 -20.14
CA ALA A 99 13.36 -0.54 -20.17
C ALA A 99 14.23 -0.78 -21.42
N THR A 100 13.94 -0.09 -22.53
CA THR A 100 14.74 -0.16 -23.77
C THR A 100 16.04 0.62 -23.67
N LEU A 101 16.15 1.59 -22.75
CA LEU A 101 17.31 2.44 -22.57
C LEU A 101 18.37 1.83 -21.65
N LEU A 102 18.03 0.78 -20.91
CA LEU A 102 18.98 0.07 -20.05
C LEU A 102 19.83 -0.88 -20.91
N PRO A 103 21.17 -0.78 -20.88
CA PRO A 103 22.03 -1.73 -21.57
C PRO A 103 21.81 -3.13 -20.99
N LYS A 104 21.65 -4.14 -21.86
CA LYS A 104 21.42 -5.56 -21.50
C LYS A 104 22.49 -6.16 -20.57
N ASN A 105 23.60 -5.45 -20.40
CA ASN A 105 24.81 -5.85 -19.69
C ASN A 105 24.69 -5.69 -18.15
N MET A 106 23.64 -5.03 -17.64
CA MET A 106 23.42 -4.79 -16.21
C MET A 106 22.51 -5.83 -15.53
N LEU A 107 22.14 -6.92 -16.22
CA LEU A 107 21.22 -7.96 -15.69
C LEU A 107 21.92 -9.15 -15.01
N ILE A 108 23.25 -9.13 -14.83
CA ILE A 108 23.98 -10.21 -14.15
C ILE A 108 24.90 -9.63 -13.08
N SER A 109 24.33 -9.27 -11.92
CA SER A 109 25.05 -9.14 -10.63
C SER A 109 24.08 -8.84 -9.48
N LEU A 110 22.99 -9.60 -9.37
CA LEU A 110 22.16 -9.68 -8.15
C LEU A 110 21.75 -11.13 -7.93
#